data_AF-A0A970URU1-F1
#
_entry.id   AF-A0A970URU1-F1
#
_cell.length_a   1.000
_cell.length_b   1.000
_cell.length_c   1.000
_cell.angle_alpha   90.00
_cell.angle_beta   90.00
_cell.angle_gamma   90.00
#
_symmetry.space_group_name_H-M   'P 1'
#
loop_
_entity.id
_entity.type
_entity.pdbx_description
1 polymer ?
#
loop_
_entity_poly.entity_id
_entity_poly.type
_entity_poly.pdbx_seq_one_letter_code
_entity_poly.pdbx_strand_id
1 'polypeptide(L)' 'LVLGTLINGKPNLSVMISDELVKKLGLNAGAIVRESAREMEGGGGGQPFFATAGGKNPAGLDKAMAKAVELLGEKLK' A
#
# COMPACT_ATOMS: atom_id res chain seq x y z
N LEU A 1 -2.71 8.77 -1.68
CA LEU A 1 -1.77 8.93 -0.55
C LEU A 1 -1.15 7.57 -0.24
N VAL A 2 0.17 7.52 -0.06
CA VAL A 2 0.91 6.34 0.43
C VAL A 2 1.68 6.80 1.67
N LEU A 3 1.58 6.07 2.78
CA LEU A 3 2.25 6.40 4.04
C LEU A 3 2.88 5.15 4.63
N GLY A 4 4.18 5.23 4.94
CA GLY A 4 4.91 4.19 5.64
C GLY A 4 5.40 4.68 7.01
N THR A 5 5.43 3.80 8.00
CA THR A 5 6.00 4.11 9.33
C THR A 5 6.50 2.85 10.02
N LEU A 6 7.42 3.02 10.98
CA LEU A 6 7.84 1.96 11.89
C LEU A 6 7.13 2.15 13.23
N ILE A 7 6.30 1.17 13.62
CA ILE A 7 5.63 1.14 14.92
C ILE A 7 6.27 0.01 15.72
N ASN A 8 6.94 0.35 16.83
CA ASN A 8 7.66 -0.61 17.66
C ASN A 8 8.64 -1.50 16.85
N GLY A 9 9.35 -0.89 15.89
CA GLY A 9 10.30 -1.58 15.01
C GLY A 9 9.65 -2.41 13.90
N LYS A 10 8.32 -2.46 13.80
CA LYS A 10 7.60 -3.16 12.72
C LYS A 10 7.11 -2.20 11.65
N PRO A 11 7.33 -2.49 10.35
CA PRO A 11 6.85 -1.66 9.27
C PRO A 11 5.33 -1.75 9.12
N ASN A 12 4.72 -0.60 8.88
CA ASN A 12 3.32 -0.42 8.57
C ASN A 12 3.18 0.44 7.32
N LEU A 13 2.23 0.10 6.46
CA LEU A 13 1.94 0.80 5.21
C LEU A 13 0.44 1.08 5.14
N SER A 14 0.08 2.30 4.76
CA SER A 14 -1.30 2.71 4.50
C SER A 14 -1.41 3.34 3.12
N VAL A 15 -2.46 2.95 2.38
CA VAL A 15 -2.78 3.51 1.06
C VAL A 15 -4.21 4.03 1.08
N MET A 16 -4.40 5.26 0.63
CA MET A 16 -5.70 5.89 0.46
C MET A 16 -5.84 6.43 -0.96
N ILE A 17 -6.99 6.18 -1.57
CA ILE A 17 -7.37 6.55 -2.93
C ILE A 17 -8.75 7.20 -2.85
N SER A 18 -9.01 8.28 -3.59
CA SER A 18 -10.35 8.88 -3.61
C SER A 18 -11.36 7.92 -4.20
N ASP A 19 -12.59 7.95 -3.68
CA ASP A 19 -13.70 7.12 -4.20
C ASP A 19 -13.96 7.36 -5.69
N GLU A 20 -13.75 8.59 -6.16
CA GLU A 20 -13.87 8.93 -7.59
C GLU A 20 -12.87 8.14 -8.44
N LEU A 21 -11.60 8.11 -8.05
CA LEU A 21 -10.55 7.39 -8.78
C LEU A 21 -10.74 5.87 -8.68
N VAL A 22 -11.19 5.37 -7.53
CA VAL A 22 -11.58 3.96 -7.36
C VAL A 22 -12.64 3.57 -8.38
N LYS A 23 -13.72 4.36 -8.49
CA LYS A 23 -14.82 4.08 -9.43
C LYS A 23 -14.40 4.24 -10.89
N LYS A 24 -13.64 5.30 -11.21
CA LYS A 24 -13.27 5.65 -12.58
C LYS A 24 -12.22 4.70 -13.18
N LEU A 25 -11.25 4.27 -12.37
CA LEU A 25 -10.07 3.54 -12.85
C LEU A 25 -10.02 2.09 -12.33
N GLY A 26 -11.05 1.64 -11.60
CA GLY A 26 -11.07 0.32 -10.99
C GLY A 26 -9.91 0.09 -10.01
N LEU A 27 -9.45 1.17 -9.36
CA LEU A 27 -8.36 1.11 -8.39
C LEU A 27 -8.80 0.38 -7.12
N ASN A 28 -7.86 -0.32 -6.48
CA ASN A 28 -8.13 -1.05 -5.24
C ASN A 28 -6.93 -0.94 -4.29
N ALA A 29 -7.05 -0.12 -3.26
CA ALA A 29 -6.04 0.07 -2.22
C ALA A 29 -5.69 -1.25 -1.52
N GLY A 30 -6.68 -2.12 -1.27
CA GLY A 30 -6.50 -3.45 -0.68
C GLY A 30 -5.57 -4.35 -1.49
N ALA A 31 -5.72 -4.35 -2.81
CA ALA A 31 -4.82 -5.09 -3.71
C ALA A 31 -3.40 -4.50 -3.68
N ILE A 32 -3.29 -3.17 -3.76
CA ILE A 32 -2.01 -2.45 -3.78
C ILE A 32 -1.21 -2.72 -2.50
N VAL A 33 -1.81 -2.57 -1.31
CA VAL A 33 -1.09 -2.82 -0.06
C VAL A 33 -0.70 -4.28 0.09
N ARG A 34 -1.53 -5.22 -0.37
CA ARG A 34 -1.24 -6.66 -0.26
C ARG A 34 -0.04 -7.06 -1.11
N GLU A 35 0.09 -6.49 -2.30
CA GLU A 35 1.25 -6.70 -3.15
C GLU A 35 2.50 -6.03 -2.58
N SER A 36 2.38 -4.75 -2.23
CA SER A 36 3.49 -3.94 -1.68
C SER A 36 4.03 -4.49 -0.36
N ALA A 37 3.17 -5.07 0.48
CA ALA A 37 3.56 -5.61 1.78
C ALA A 37 4.53 -6.79 1.71
N ARG A 38 4.64 -7.46 0.56
CA ARG A 38 5.59 -8.57 0.38
C ARG A 38 7.04 -8.11 0.54
N GLU A 39 7.34 -6.87 0.14
CA GLU A 39 8.67 -6.26 0.31
C GLU A 39 9.09 -6.14 1.78
N MET A 40 8.12 -6.04 2.70
CA MET A 40 8.33 -5.98 4.14
C MET A 40 8.03 -7.29 4.87
N GLU A 41 8.00 -8.42 4.15
CA GLU A 41 7.62 -9.75 4.66
C GLU A 41 6.28 -9.73 5.40
N GLY A 42 5.33 -9.01 4.81
CA GLY A 42 4.07 -8.65 5.41
C GLY A 42 2.84 -9.10 4.63
N GLY A 43 1.70 -8.68 5.16
CA GLY A 43 0.39 -8.86 4.55
C GLY A 43 -0.53 -7.70 4.94
N GLY A 44 -1.64 -7.57 4.23
CA GLY A 44 -2.57 -6.48 4.47
C GLY A 44 -3.88 -6.64 3.71
N GLY A 45 -4.77 -5.67 3.93
CA GLY A 45 -6.09 -5.63 3.35
C GLY A 45 -6.86 -4.40 3.79
N GLY A 46 -8.08 -4.27 3.28
CA GLY A 46 -8.94 -3.13 3.55
C GLY A 46 -9.98 -2.96 2.45
N GLN A 47 -10.56 -1.76 2.42
CA GLN A 47 -11.55 -1.37 1.43
C GLN A 47 -10.86 -0.85 0.16
N PRO A 48 -11.57 -0.79 -0.99
CA PRO A 48 -10.99 -0.31 -2.25
C PRO A 48 -10.39 1.11 -2.18
N PHE A 49 -10.94 2.00 -1.36
CA PHE A 49 -10.47 3.37 -1.19
C PHE A 49 -9.42 3.52 -0.07
N PHE A 50 -9.34 2.57 0.86
CA PHE A 50 -8.41 2.64 1.98
C PHE A 50 -8.00 1.25 2.47
N ALA A 51 -6.71 1.03 2.59
CA ALA A 51 -6.18 -0.23 3.09
C ALA A 51 -4.86 -0.04 3.84
N THR A 52 -4.57 -1.01 4.70
CA THR A 52 -3.37 -1.03 5.53
C THR A 52 -2.67 -2.38 5.45
N ALA A 53 -1.37 -2.39 5.67
CA ALA A 53 -0.56 -3.59 5.78
C ALA A 53 0.49 -3.45 6.89
N GLY A 54 0.90 -4.59 7.45
CA GLY A 54 2.01 -4.67 8.39
C GLY A 54 2.99 -5.74 7.94
N GLY A 55 4.25 -5.61 8.36
CA GLY A 55 5.33 -6.53 8.03
C GLY A 55 6.23 -6.89 9.21
N LYS A 56 7.18 -7.78 8.95
CA LYS A 56 8.20 -8.19 9.92
C LYS A 56 9.56 -7.56 9.63
N ASN A 57 9.80 -7.15 8.38
CA ASN A 57 11.10 -6.67 7.93
C ASN A 57 11.10 -5.13 7.74
N PRO A 58 11.61 -4.35 8.72
CA PRO A 58 11.62 -2.89 8.65
C PRO A 58 12.47 -2.34 7.49
N ALA A 59 13.50 -3.07 7.05
CA ALA A 59 14.34 -2.67 5.91
C ALA A 59 13.57 -2.72 4.56
N GLY A 60 12.42 -3.38 4.52
CA GLY A 60 11.55 -3.46 3.35
C GLY A 60 10.59 -2.28 3.18
N LEU A 61 10.49 -1.37 4.16
CA LEU A 61 9.46 -0.32 4.16
C LEU A 61 9.57 0.62 2.94
N ASP A 62 10.78 1.10 2.63
CA ASP A 62 10.98 2.03 1.51
C ASP A 62 10.64 1.36 0.17
N LYS A 63 10.99 0.09 0.00
CA LYS A 63 10.61 -0.70 -1.18
C LYS A 63 9.10 -0.90 -1.26
N ALA A 64 8.44 -1.18 -0.14
CA ALA A 64 6.99 -1.31 -0.08
C ALA A 64 6.29 0.00 -0.48
N MET A 65 6.77 1.15 -0.01
CA MET A 65 6.23 2.45 -0.40
C MET A 65 6.44 2.74 -1.89
N ALA A 66 7.65 2.50 -2.41
CA ALA A 66 7.97 2.69 -3.81
C ALA A 66 7.08 1.81 -4.71
N LYS A 67 6.89 0.54 -4.33
CA LYS A 67 6.00 -0.40 -5.03
C LYS A 67 4.55 0.09 -5.05
N ALA A 68 4.04 0.60 -3.92
CA ALA A 68 2.70 1.14 -3.85
C ALA A 68 2.51 2.36 -4.77
N VAL A 69 3.52 3.24 -4.86
CA VAL A 69 3.51 4.40 -5.77
C VAL A 69 3.57 3.97 -7.23
N GLU A 70 4.41 2.99 -7.57
CA GLU A 70 4.50 2.41 -8.91
C GLU A 70 3.15 1.85 -9.38
N LEU A 71 2.52 0.98 -8.58
CA LEU A 71 1.24 0.35 -8.90
C LEU A 71 0.09 1.37 -9.06
N LEU A 72 0.13 2.47 -8.29
CA LEU A 72 -0.80 3.58 -8.47
C LEU A 72 -0.51 4.33 -9.79
N GLY A 73 0.76 4.61 -10.07
CA GLY A 73 1.20 5.34 -11.27
C GLY A 73 0.89 4.61 -12.57
N GLU A 74 1.01 3.28 -12.61
CA GLU A 74 0.66 2.46 -13.78
C GLU A 74 -0.81 2.60 -14.18
N LYS A 75 -1.71 2.81 -13.21
CA LYS A 75 -3.15 2.90 -13.41
C LYS A 75 -3.68 4.32 -13.59
N LEU A 76 -2.84 5.33 -13.36
CA LEU A 76 -3.17 6.75 -13.54
C LEU A 76 -2.76 7.29 -14.92
N LYS A 77 -2.02 6.50 -15.70
CA LYS A 77 -1.74 6.77 -17.12
C LYS A 77 -2.95 6.46 -17.98
#